data_AF-A0A167P494-F1
#
_entry.id   AF-A0A167P494-F1
#
_cell.length_a   1.000
_cell.length_b   1.000
_cell.length_c   1.000
_cell.angle_alpha   90.00
_cell.angle_beta   90.00
_cell.angle_gamma   90.00
#
_symmetry.space_group_name_H-M   'P 1'
#
loop_
_entity.id
_entity.type
_entity.pdbx_description
1 polymer ?
#
loop_
_entity_poly.entity_id
_entity_poly.type
_entity_poly.pdbx_seq_one_letter_code
_entity_poly.pdbx_strand_id
1 'polypeptide(L)'
;MKNTLLASALLACIGSFGALASEQTTQSEDGVLKYAYNFVYLKCESASCNGLITRWHPLKVYYKSIPGIPPHSEARLYWNKNVPADIPAGKRLAHTIGAECPDGSHMTAKWFLDGDFQPVSAIATDCDGVEHTYSVHEFHF
;
A
#
# COMPACT_ATOMS: atom_id res chain seq x y z
N MET A 1 -38.76 26.48 -40.22
CA MET A 1 -38.21 27.78 -39.78
C MET A 1 -37.86 27.69 -38.30
N LYS A 2 -36.69 28.22 -37.94
CA LYS A 2 -36.13 28.30 -36.58
C LYS A 2 -37.04 29.11 -35.65
N ASN A 3 -37.10 28.76 -34.36
CA ASN A 3 -36.46 29.57 -33.32
C ASN A 3 -36.43 28.88 -31.96
N THR A 4 -35.27 29.08 -31.35
CA THR A 4 -34.70 28.66 -30.07
C THR A 4 -35.34 29.36 -28.87
N LEU A 5 -34.98 28.86 -27.67
CA LEU A 5 -34.80 29.50 -26.34
C LEU A 5 -35.64 28.79 -25.26
N LEU A 6 -35.24 28.63 -24.00
CA LEU A 6 -33.96 28.48 -23.28
C LEU A 6 -34.37 28.11 -21.83
N ALA A 7 -33.58 27.25 -21.18
CA ALA A 7 -33.41 27.03 -19.73
C ALA A 7 -34.61 27.11 -18.74
N SER A 8 -34.69 26.10 -17.87
CA SER A 8 -34.77 26.32 -16.42
C SER A 8 -34.24 25.11 -15.67
N ALA A 9 -33.21 25.34 -14.87
CA ALA A 9 -32.64 24.43 -13.90
C ALA A 9 -33.63 24.19 -12.75
N LEU A 10 -33.65 22.98 -12.20
CA LEU A 10 -34.14 22.73 -10.84
C LEU A 10 -33.22 21.75 -10.12
N LEU A 11 -32.90 22.15 -8.89
CA LEU A 11 -31.86 21.68 -7.99
C LEU A 11 -32.11 20.27 -7.44
N ALA A 12 -30.98 19.57 -7.23
CA ALA A 12 -30.55 18.84 -6.04
C ALA A 12 -31.58 18.22 -5.07
N CYS A 13 -31.47 16.89 -4.91
CA CYS A 13 -31.60 16.17 -3.64
C CYS A 13 -30.68 14.93 -3.74
N ILE A 14 -29.49 14.97 -3.13
CA ILE A 14 -29.13 14.25 -1.89
C ILE A 14 -29.29 12.72 -2.03
N GLY A 15 -28.16 12.04 -2.13
CA GLY A 15 -28.02 10.60 -2.05
C GLY A 15 -26.56 10.24 -1.73
N SER A 16 -26.24 10.29 -0.44
CA SER A 16 -25.16 9.68 0.32
C SER A 16 -23.90 9.18 -0.43
N PHE A 17 -22.77 9.75 -0.02
CA PHE A 17 -21.42 9.25 -0.25
C PHE A 17 -21.30 7.78 0.18
N GLY A 18 -21.13 6.92 -0.81
CA GLY A 18 -20.76 5.52 -0.66
C GLY A 18 -20.02 5.05 -1.91
N ALA A 19 -19.16 5.92 -2.46
CA ALA A 19 -18.26 5.51 -3.52
C ALA A 19 -17.07 4.77 -2.88
N LEU A 20 -17.25 3.46 -2.65
CA LEU A 20 -16.14 2.53 -2.81
C LEU A 20 -15.67 2.71 -4.25
N ALA A 21 -14.72 3.62 -4.45
CA ALA A 21 -13.97 3.72 -5.68
C ALA A 21 -13.16 2.43 -5.78
N SER A 22 -13.77 1.41 -6.36
CA SER A 22 -13.05 0.29 -6.93
C SER A 22 -12.17 0.90 -8.01
N GLU A 23 -10.89 1.16 -7.68
CA GLU A 23 -9.89 1.49 -8.68
C GLU A 23 -9.93 0.36 -9.71
N GLN A 24 -10.50 0.68 -10.87
CA GLN A 24 -10.59 -0.18 -12.02
C GLN A 24 -9.17 -0.68 -12.30
N THR A 25 -8.98 -2.01 -12.38
CA THR A 25 -7.70 -2.70 -12.58
C THR A 25 -7.02 -2.29 -13.88
N THR A 26 -6.41 -1.11 -13.92
CA THR A 26 -5.38 -0.76 -14.88
C THR A 26 -4.15 -1.58 -14.51
N GLN A 27 -3.63 -2.36 -15.46
CA GLN A 27 -2.29 -2.93 -15.34
C GLN A 27 -1.32 -1.75 -15.17
N SER A 28 -0.78 -1.56 -13.98
CA SER A 28 0.38 -0.70 -13.80
C SER A 28 1.63 -1.45 -14.24
N GLU A 29 2.74 -0.76 -14.43
CA GLU A 29 4.05 -1.41 -14.61
C GLU A 29 4.41 -2.30 -13.39
N ASP A 30 3.78 -2.03 -12.25
CA ASP A 30 3.87 -2.80 -11.01
C ASP A 30 2.94 -4.03 -10.98
N GLY A 31 2.14 -4.24 -12.03
CA GLY A 31 1.27 -5.40 -12.17
C GLY A 31 -0.20 -5.11 -11.85
N VAL A 32 -0.87 -6.07 -11.22
CA VAL A 32 -2.30 -6.00 -10.92
C VAL A 32 -2.50 -5.60 -9.48
N LEU A 33 -3.26 -4.53 -9.22
CA LEU A 33 -3.65 -4.14 -7.86
C LEU A 33 -4.44 -5.27 -7.19
N LYS A 34 -4.01 -5.68 -6.00
CA LYS A 34 -4.64 -6.76 -5.22
C LYS A 34 -5.25 -6.28 -3.93
N TYR A 35 -4.63 -5.30 -3.29
CA TYR A 35 -5.10 -4.73 -2.05
C TYR A 35 -4.86 -3.22 -2.06
N ALA A 36 -5.83 -2.45 -1.56
CA ALA A 36 -5.71 -1.02 -1.33
C ALA A 36 -6.56 -0.61 -0.13
N TYR A 37 -5.97 0.15 0.79
CA TYR A 37 -6.68 0.73 1.92
C TYR A 37 -6.10 2.09 2.29
N ASN A 38 -6.95 3.05 2.65
CA ASN A 38 -6.53 4.45 2.82
C ASN A 38 -5.97 4.77 4.21
N PHE A 39 -6.34 4.00 5.22
CA PHE A 39 -6.04 4.30 6.62
C PHE A 39 -5.33 3.13 7.30
N VAL A 40 -4.08 2.86 6.89
CA VAL A 40 -3.24 1.82 7.49
C VAL A 40 -2.23 2.45 8.44
N TYR A 41 -2.14 1.92 9.65
CA TYR A 41 -1.05 2.22 10.60
C TYR A 41 -0.32 0.95 11.01
N LEU A 42 0.93 1.12 11.45
CA LEU A 42 1.73 0.06 12.02
C LEU A 42 1.80 0.23 13.52
N LYS A 43 1.67 -0.88 14.26
CA LYS A 43 1.96 -0.94 15.69
C LYS A 43 3.26 -1.70 15.86
N CYS A 44 4.21 -1.07 16.54
CA CYS A 44 5.51 -1.68 16.76
C CYS A 44 5.42 -2.73 17.89
N GLU A 45 5.83 -3.96 17.60
CA GLU A 45 5.81 -5.09 18.55
C GLU A 45 7.19 -5.37 19.15
N SER A 46 8.25 -4.76 18.62
CA SER A 46 9.59 -4.84 19.20
C SER A 46 9.70 -4.10 20.54
N ALA A 47 10.57 -4.57 21.43
CA ALA A 47 10.83 -3.90 22.71
C ALA A 47 11.46 -2.50 22.54
N SER A 48 12.19 -2.28 21.45
CA SER A 48 12.88 -1.03 21.08
C SER A 48 11.97 0.19 20.97
N CYS A 49 10.69 -0.04 20.66
CA CYS A 49 9.73 1.00 20.30
C CYS A 49 8.49 1.00 21.20
N ASN A 50 8.44 0.14 22.23
CA ASN A 50 7.44 0.13 23.31
C ASN A 50 5.97 0.34 22.85
N GLY A 51 5.54 -0.37 21.80
CA GLY A 51 4.15 -0.30 21.35
C GLY A 51 3.77 0.96 20.57
N LEU A 52 4.73 1.79 20.18
CA LEU A 52 4.47 3.00 19.39
C LEU A 52 3.72 2.67 18.09
N ILE A 53 2.76 3.54 17.76
CA ILE A 53 1.98 3.46 16.52
C ILE A 53 2.44 4.53 15.53
N THR A 54 2.43 4.20 14.25
CA THR A 54 2.73 5.17 13.18
C THR A 54 1.50 6.03 12.88
N ARG A 55 1.70 7.08 12.06
CA ARG A 55 0.58 7.78 11.43
C ARG A 55 -0.11 6.87 10.40
N TRP A 56 -1.35 7.23 10.07
CA TRP A 56 -2.11 6.58 9.01
C TRP A 56 -1.60 7.00 7.64
N HIS A 57 -1.39 6.02 6.77
CA HIS A 57 -1.03 6.22 5.38
C HIS A 57 -1.83 5.27 4.49
N PRO A 58 -2.10 5.66 3.23
CA PRO A 58 -2.64 4.73 2.25
C PRO A 58 -1.62 3.63 1.97
N LEU A 59 -2.10 2.40 1.86
CA LEU A 59 -1.34 1.22 1.48
C LEU A 59 -1.88 0.65 0.18
N LYS A 60 -0.99 0.32 -0.75
CA LYS A 60 -1.33 -0.42 -1.97
C LYS A 60 -0.41 -1.61 -2.15
N VAL A 61 -0.97 -2.75 -2.54
CA VAL A 61 -0.22 -3.96 -2.91
C VAL A 61 -0.59 -4.37 -4.32
N TYR A 62 0.43 -4.50 -5.16
CA TYR A 62 0.34 -5.01 -6.52
C TYR A 62 0.97 -6.39 -6.59
N TYR A 63 0.46 -7.20 -7.51
CA TYR A 63 1.02 -8.49 -7.85
C TYR A 63 1.55 -8.47 -9.28
N LYS A 64 2.85 -8.74 -9.43
CA LYS A 64 3.55 -8.83 -10.72
C LYS A 64 4.01 -10.26 -10.94
N SER A 65 3.61 -10.85 -12.06
CA SER A 65 4.19 -12.11 -12.52
C SER A 65 5.47 -11.79 -13.28
N ILE A 66 6.59 -12.42 -12.90
CA ILE A 66 7.90 -12.18 -13.51
C ILE A 66 8.35 -13.50 -14.16
N PRO A 67 8.47 -13.57 -15.50
CA PRO A 67 8.97 -14.76 -16.16
C PRO A 67 10.44 -15.02 -15.80
N GLY A 68 10.86 -16.28 -15.80
CA GLY A 68 12.28 -16.67 -15.74
C GLY A 68 12.88 -16.86 -14.35
N ILE A 69 12.70 -15.94 -13.40
CA ILE A 69 13.33 -16.02 -12.06
C ILE A 69 12.34 -16.62 -11.05
N PRO A 70 12.54 -17.84 -10.50
CA PRO A 70 11.72 -18.35 -9.39
C PRO A 70 11.79 -17.37 -8.21
N PRO A 71 10.69 -17.04 -7.52
CA PRO A 71 9.36 -17.68 -7.52
C PRO A 71 8.38 -17.15 -8.60
N HIS A 72 8.91 -16.61 -9.69
CA HIS A 72 8.19 -16.09 -10.87
C HIS A 72 7.14 -15.04 -10.56
N SER A 73 7.25 -14.43 -9.39
CA SER A 73 6.29 -13.48 -8.89
C SER A 73 6.89 -12.58 -7.82
N GLU A 74 6.33 -11.38 -7.76
CA GLU A 74 6.68 -10.34 -6.82
C GLU A 74 5.40 -9.68 -6.32
N ALA A 75 5.27 -9.57 -5.00
CA ALA A 75 4.35 -8.62 -4.41
C ALA A 75 5.05 -7.28 -4.22
N ARG A 76 4.44 -6.21 -4.72
CA ARG A 76 4.98 -4.85 -4.72
C ARG A 76 4.12 -4.00 -3.82
N LEU A 77 4.70 -3.49 -2.73
CA LEU A 77 3.97 -2.77 -1.70
C LEU A 77 4.42 -1.30 -1.66
N TYR A 78 3.43 -0.41 -1.58
CA TYR A 78 3.62 1.02 -1.35
C TYR A 78 2.95 1.41 -0.04
N TRP A 79 3.70 2.05 0.84
CA TRP A 79 3.17 2.59 2.10
C TRP A 79 4.04 3.73 2.62
N ASN A 80 3.46 4.90 2.87
CA ASN A 80 4.20 6.10 3.25
C ASN A 80 5.35 6.43 2.26
N LYS A 81 6.62 6.36 2.68
CA LYS A 81 7.81 6.54 1.83
C LYS A 81 8.36 5.23 1.27
N ASN A 82 7.77 4.09 1.64
CA ASN A 82 8.25 2.80 1.19
C ASN A 82 7.78 2.54 -0.24
N VAL A 83 8.73 2.15 -1.07
CA VAL A 83 8.54 1.73 -2.47
C VAL A 83 9.04 0.31 -2.66
N PRO A 84 8.54 -0.45 -3.65
CA PRO A 84 9.02 -1.81 -3.93
C PRO A 84 10.53 -1.86 -4.18
N ALA A 85 11.18 -2.91 -3.69
CA ALA A 85 12.61 -3.13 -3.85
C ALA A 85 12.99 -3.92 -5.12
N ASP A 86 12.02 -4.26 -5.97
CA ASP A 86 12.20 -5.09 -7.17
C ASP A 86 12.80 -6.48 -6.87
N ILE A 87 12.42 -7.09 -5.74
CA ILE A 87 12.90 -8.41 -5.28
C ILE A 87 11.79 -9.46 -5.46
N PRO A 88 11.93 -10.42 -6.39
CA PRO A 88 10.98 -11.52 -6.55
C PRO A 88 11.01 -12.47 -5.35
N ALA A 89 10.06 -12.30 -4.42
CA ALA A 89 9.93 -13.13 -3.21
C ALA A 89 8.61 -13.91 -3.14
N GLY A 90 7.81 -13.87 -4.21
CA GLY A 90 6.57 -14.61 -4.33
C GLY A 90 5.34 -13.78 -3.95
N LYS A 91 4.19 -14.47 -3.85
CA LYS A 91 2.89 -13.83 -3.62
C LYS A 91 2.68 -13.27 -2.21
N ARG A 92 3.40 -13.80 -1.21
CA ARG A 92 3.14 -13.55 0.21
C ARG A 92 4.20 -12.71 0.91
N LEU A 93 5.16 -12.21 0.13
CA LEU A 93 6.29 -11.43 0.62
C LEU A 93 6.52 -10.26 -0.31
N ALA A 94 6.55 -9.05 0.26
CA ALA A 94 6.97 -7.85 -0.43
C ALA A 94 8.21 -7.28 0.25
N HIS A 95 9.19 -6.86 -0.55
CA HIS A 95 10.35 -6.13 -0.06
C HIS A 95 10.23 -4.67 -0.47
N THR A 96 10.53 -3.76 0.46
CA THR A 96 10.46 -2.33 0.19
C THR A 96 11.70 -1.60 0.64
N ILE A 97 12.04 -0.54 -0.09
CA ILE A 97 13.04 0.46 0.28
C ILE A 97 12.30 1.66 0.87
N GLY A 98 12.74 2.10 2.04
CA GLY A 98 12.17 3.23 2.79
C GLY A 98 12.98 4.51 2.65
N ALA A 99 13.00 5.30 3.73
CA ALA A 99 13.74 6.56 3.75
C ALA A 99 15.26 6.34 3.65
N GLU A 100 15.94 7.27 2.97
CA GLU A 100 17.39 7.35 2.92
C GLU A 100 17.97 7.68 4.31
N CYS A 101 19.08 7.04 4.64
CA CYS A 101 19.84 7.19 5.88
C CYS A 101 20.97 8.23 5.73
N PRO A 102 21.49 8.79 6.83
CA PRO A 102 22.54 9.82 6.75
C PRO A 102 23.84 9.41 6.03
N ASP A 103 24.10 8.11 5.93
CA ASP A 103 25.25 7.52 5.25
C ASP A 103 25.00 7.22 3.76
N GLY A 104 23.80 7.55 3.24
CA GLY A 104 23.37 7.27 1.86
C GLY A 104 22.80 5.87 1.66
N SER A 105 22.77 5.02 2.70
CA SER A 105 22.01 3.77 2.67
C SER A 105 20.50 4.06 2.79
N HIS A 106 19.66 3.03 2.79
CA HIS A 106 18.22 3.19 2.95
C HIS A 106 17.69 2.23 4.01
N MET A 107 16.69 2.67 4.78
CA MET A 107 15.87 1.77 5.56
C MET A 107 15.23 0.72 4.64
N THR A 108 15.04 -0.50 5.11
CA THR A 108 14.37 -1.54 4.33
C THR A 108 13.25 -2.17 5.13
N ALA A 109 12.29 -2.79 4.46
CA ALA A 109 11.30 -3.59 5.14
C ALA A 109 10.89 -4.82 4.34
N LYS A 110 10.64 -5.91 5.07
CA LYS A 110 10.04 -7.14 4.58
C LYS A 110 8.62 -7.25 5.12
N TRP A 111 7.66 -7.32 4.22
CA TRP A 111 6.24 -7.38 4.53
C TRP A 111 5.71 -8.77 4.30
N PHE A 112 4.87 -9.24 5.22
CA PHE A 112 4.21 -10.54 5.15
C PHE A 112 2.75 -10.29 4.80
N LEU A 113 2.29 -10.98 3.76
CA LEU A 113 0.93 -10.86 3.24
C LEU A 113 0.17 -12.16 3.46
N ASP A 114 -1.13 -12.05 3.67
CA ASP A 114 -2.01 -13.20 3.78
C ASP A 114 -2.41 -13.77 2.39
N GLY A 115 -3.47 -14.59 2.36
CA GLY A 115 -3.98 -15.18 1.12
C GLY A 115 -4.57 -14.17 0.13
N ASP A 116 -5.03 -13.02 0.62
CA ASP A 116 -5.75 -11.99 -0.12
C ASP A 116 -4.87 -10.76 -0.40
N PHE A 117 -3.55 -10.89 -0.23
CA PHE A 117 -2.55 -9.83 -0.37
C PHE A 117 -2.68 -8.71 0.67
N GLN A 118 -3.44 -8.92 1.75
CA GLN A 118 -3.49 -7.99 2.86
C GLN A 118 -2.20 -8.12 3.68
N PRO A 119 -1.46 -7.02 3.94
CA PRO A 119 -0.30 -7.09 4.80
C PRO A 119 -0.73 -7.33 6.26
N VAL A 120 -0.08 -8.30 6.91
CA VAL A 120 -0.37 -8.67 8.30
C VAL A 120 0.73 -8.21 9.26
N SER A 121 1.98 -8.22 8.80
CA SER A 121 3.13 -7.79 9.58
C SER A 121 4.26 -7.29 8.69
N ALA A 122 5.20 -6.57 9.29
CA ALA A 122 6.42 -6.13 8.64
C ALA A 122 7.61 -6.24 9.59
N ILE A 123 8.78 -6.55 9.05
CA ILE A 123 10.07 -6.40 9.72
C ILE A 123 10.80 -5.27 8.99
N ALA A 124 11.04 -4.16 9.67
CA ALA A 124 11.77 -3.02 9.12
C ALA A 124 13.17 -2.94 9.73
N THR A 125 14.17 -2.72 8.91
CA THR A 125 15.55 -2.46 9.32
C THR A 125 15.81 -0.97 9.25
N ASP A 126 16.20 -0.37 10.37
CA ASP A 126 16.53 1.05 10.44
C ASP A 126 17.96 1.36 9.95
N CYS A 127 18.34 2.64 10.03
CA CYS A 127 19.65 3.11 9.59
C CYS A 127 20.82 2.59 10.43
N ASP A 128 20.56 2.09 11.63
CA ASP A 128 21.57 1.47 12.49
C ASP A 128 21.66 -0.05 12.26
N GLY A 129 20.89 -0.57 11.29
CA GLY A 129 20.80 -2.00 10.99
C GLY A 129 19.95 -2.78 11.98
N VAL A 130 19.18 -2.10 12.84
CA VAL A 130 18.34 -2.74 13.86
C VAL A 130 17.00 -3.11 13.25
N GLU A 131 16.58 -4.35 13.49
CA GLU A 131 15.28 -4.85 13.05
C GLU A 131 14.16 -4.53 14.06
N HIS A 132 13.04 -4.05 13.53
CA HIS A 132 11.82 -3.75 14.27
C HIS A 132 10.65 -4.49 13.65
N THR A 133 9.93 -5.26 14.47
CA THR A 133 8.73 -5.99 14.04
C THR A 133 7.51 -5.13 14.27
N TYR A 134 6.63 -5.08 13.27
CA TYR A 134 5.38 -4.34 13.29
C TYR A 134 4.22 -5.25 12.94
N SER A 135 3.09 -5.07 13.63
CA SER A 135 1.79 -5.54 13.19
C SER A 135 1.10 -4.45 12.35
N VAL A 136 0.39 -4.87 11.29
CA VAL A 136 -0.29 -3.96 10.34
C VAL A 136 -1.77 -3.89 10.69
N HIS A 137 -2.33 -2.68 10.76
CA HIS A 137 -3.72 -2.45 11.16
C HIS A 137 -4.43 -1.47 10.24
N GLU A 138 -5.70 -1.76 9.97
CA GLU A 138 -6.62 -0.86 9.28
C GLU A 138 -7.46 -0.09 10.30
N PHE A 139 -7.63 1.21 10.07
CA PHE A 139 -8.57 2.02 10.83
C PHE A 139 -9.90 2.17 10.08
N HIS A 140 -10.97 1.60 10.64
CA HIS A 140 -12.32 1.67 10.09
C HIS A 140 -13.16 2.72 10.86
N PHE A 141 -13.88 3.57 10.13
CA PHE A 141 -14.79 4.61 10.67
C PHE A 141 -16.22 4.08 10.84
#